data_AF-A0AA41YP90-F1
#
_entry.id   AF-A0AA41YP90-F1
#
_cell.length_a   1.000
_cell.length_b   1.000
_cell.length_c   1.000
_cell.angle_alpha   90.00
_cell.angle_beta   90.00
_cell.angle_gamma   90.00
#
_symmetry.space_group_name_H-M   'P 1'
#
loop_
_entity.id
_entity.type
_entity.pdbx_description
1 polymer ?
#
loop_
_entity_poly.entity_id
_entity_poly.type
_entity_poly.pdbx_seq_one_letter_code
_entity_poly.pdbx_strand_id
1 'polypeptide(L)'
;MKLARRLILTAPALLLARPAAAARLRPDRPGPVVLLPAESGRMALRCEGIDDAVTVPGARARIAMLLPVAGRDIAGIAFAADGIAGRLDLMALAGWDGARLRILGMEVLGWAGADGSSLSSRFAGVGDRTRLRVQRVAAMPRPGAPKVGAPKVWETWTDLLAWRDRAPLADSPVRPGAPGSWQARLAAMRARAAALLDPPCLAVTAELQAAFGALPG
;
A
#
# COMPACT_ATOMS: atom_id res chain seq x y z
N MET A 1 -14.31 -21.81 39.18
CA MET A 1 -14.62 -20.86 38.09
C MET A 1 -13.30 -20.30 37.56
N LYS A 2 -12.62 -20.92 36.59
CA LYS A 2 -12.74 -20.78 35.12
C LYS A 2 -12.72 -19.33 34.59
N LEU A 3 -11.60 -19.06 33.88
CA LEU A 3 -11.31 -18.08 32.81
C LEU A 3 -11.05 -16.61 33.20
N ALA A 4 -10.13 -15.86 32.59
CA ALA A 4 -8.87 -16.06 31.86
C ALA A 4 -8.48 -14.70 31.22
N ARG A 5 -7.19 -14.38 31.23
CA ARG A 5 -6.44 -13.66 30.17
C ARG A 5 -7.01 -12.33 29.63
N ARG A 6 -6.45 -11.21 30.09
CA ARG A 6 -6.39 -9.86 29.46
C ARG A 6 -5.71 -8.96 30.50
N LEU A 7 -4.58 -8.29 30.33
CA LEU A 7 -3.83 -7.75 29.20
C LEU A 7 -2.33 -8.01 29.45
N ILE A 8 -1.66 -8.72 28.54
CA ILE A 8 -0.27 -8.43 28.23
C ILE A 8 -0.35 -7.71 26.89
N LEU A 9 0.10 -6.45 26.83
CA LEU A 9 0.63 -5.75 25.64
C LEU A 9 0.83 -4.26 25.95
N THR A 10 1.66 -3.97 26.96
CA THR A 10 2.47 -2.75 26.98
C THR A 10 3.88 -3.16 26.59
N ALA A 11 4.09 -3.35 25.30
CA ALA A 11 5.42 -3.39 24.73
C ALA A 11 5.63 -2.05 23.99
N PRO A 12 6.59 -1.21 24.40
CA PRO A 12 7.11 -0.20 23.50
C PRO A 12 7.77 -0.99 22.36
N ALA A 13 7.22 -0.90 21.15
CA ALA A 13 7.90 -1.44 19.98
C ALA A 13 9.13 -0.56 19.75
N LEU A 14 10.23 -0.95 20.38
CA LEU A 14 11.58 -0.58 20.04
C LEU A 14 11.74 -0.85 18.53
N LEU A 15 11.60 0.17 17.70
CA LEU A 15 11.94 0.07 16.28
C LEU A 15 13.46 0.12 16.20
N LEU A 16 14.07 -1.04 16.44
CA LEU A 16 15.38 -1.36 15.92
C LEU A 16 15.33 -1.06 14.43
N ALA A 17 16.07 -0.04 14.00
CA ALA A 17 16.43 0.15 12.60
C ALA A 17 17.03 -1.17 12.11
N ARG A 18 16.20 -1.99 11.46
CA ARG A 18 16.69 -3.22 10.83
C ARG A 18 17.73 -2.78 9.79
N PRO A 19 18.91 -3.42 9.74
CA PRO A 19 19.88 -3.16 8.69
C PRO A 19 19.19 -3.39 7.34
N ALA A 20 19.57 -2.59 6.34
CA ALA A 20 19.04 -2.63 4.99
C ALA A 20 18.89 -4.09 4.54
N ALA A 21 17.66 -4.61 4.55
CA ALA A 21 17.42 -5.99 4.20
C ALA A 21 17.82 -6.14 2.73
N ALA A 22 18.73 -7.06 2.43
CA ALA A 22 19.06 -7.40 1.07
C ALA A 22 17.77 -7.91 0.40
N ALA A 23 17.25 -7.14 -0.56
CA ALA A 23 16.10 -7.50 -1.34
C ALA A 23 16.56 -7.92 -2.74
N ARG A 24 15.82 -8.83 -3.34
CA ARG A 24 15.99 -9.23 -4.72
C ARG A 24 15.03 -8.44 -5.61
N LEU A 25 15.12 -7.11 -5.64
CA LEU A 25 14.22 -6.31 -6.50
C LEU A 25 14.37 -6.69 -7.97
N ARG A 26 15.60 -7.02 -8.40
CA ARG A 26 15.92 -7.60 -9.69
C ARG A 26 16.29 -9.09 -9.50
N PRO A 27 15.75 -10.03 -10.30
CA PRO A 27 15.91 -11.48 -10.05
C PRO A 27 17.36 -11.98 -9.91
N ASP A 28 18.27 -11.44 -10.71
CA ASP A 28 19.69 -11.80 -10.78
C ASP A 28 20.60 -10.94 -9.88
N ARG A 29 20.05 -9.95 -9.16
CA ARG A 29 20.83 -9.01 -8.35
C ARG A 29 20.16 -8.75 -6.99
N PRO A 30 20.45 -9.56 -5.96
CA PRO A 30 20.12 -9.19 -4.59
C PRO A 30 21.01 -8.03 -4.12
N GLY A 31 20.44 -7.07 -3.41
CA GLY A 31 21.17 -5.93 -2.86
C GLY A 31 20.39 -5.23 -1.75
N PRO A 32 21.07 -4.50 -0.85
CA PRO A 32 20.40 -3.70 0.16
C PRO A 32 19.47 -2.68 -0.49
N VAL A 33 18.28 -2.57 0.07
CA VAL A 33 17.31 -1.54 -0.30
C VAL A 33 17.28 -0.47 0.78
N VAL A 34 17.39 0.78 0.35
CA VAL A 34 17.40 1.95 1.23
C VAL A 34 16.37 2.97 0.75
N LEU A 35 15.84 3.73 1.71
CA LEU A 35 15.00 4.88 1.44
C LEU A 35 15.72 6.12 1.95
N LEU A 36 16.13 6.99 1.02
CA LEU A 36 16.97 8.15 1.32
C LEU A 36 16.25 9.45 0.94
N PRO A 37 16.55 10.58 1.62
CA PRO A 37 16.06 11.89 1.19
C PRO A 37 16.41 12.17 -0.27
N ALA A 38 15.47 12.80 -0.98
CA ALA A 38 15.63 13.32 -2.32
C ALA A 38 15.20 14.79 -2.37
N GLU A 39 15.35 15.42 -3.52
CA GLU A 39 14.97 16.82 -3.72
C GLU A 39 13.48 17.07 -3.41
N SER A 40 13.16 18.31 -3.04
CA SER A 40 11.79 18.80 -2.90
C SER A 40 10.92 18.01 -1.91
N GLY A 41 11.48 17.60 -0.77
CA GLY A 41 10.74 16.92 0.30
C GLY A 41 10.28 15.50 -0.07
N ARG A 42 10.95 14.86 -1.02
CA ARG A 42 10.69 13.49 -1.46
C ARG A 42 11.66 12.50 -0.81
N MET A 43 11.31 11.24 -0.87
CA MET A 43 12.21 10.13 -0.53
C MET A 43 12.38 9.22 -1.75
N ALA A 44 13.61 8.75 -1.97
CA ALA A 44 13.97 7.86 -3.06
C ALA A 44 14.29 6.46 -2.52
N LEU A 45 13.57 5.46 -3.02
CA LEU A 45 13.92 4.06 -2.89
C LEU A 45 15.05 3.75 -3.85
N ARG A 46 16.17 3.25 -3.32
CA ARG A 46 17.34 2.82 -4.08
C ARG A 46 17.69 1.39 -3.71
N CYS A 47 18.22 0.65 -4.66
CA CYS A 47 18.76 -0.68 -4.46
C CYS A 47 20.17 -0.71 -5.03
N GLU A 48 21.11 -1.27 -4.28
CA GLU A 48 22.47 -1.45 -4.78
C GLU A 48 22.47 -2.26 -6.09
N GLY A 49 23.26 -1.84 -7.07
CA GLY A 49 23.36 -2.49 -8.39
C GLY A 49 22.20 -2.19 -9.35
N ILE A 50 21.31 -1.25 -9.00
CA ILE A 50 20.24 -0.72 -9.85
C ILE A 50 20.34 0.82 -9.84
N ASP A 51 20.50 1.42 -11.03
CA ASP A 51 20.71 2.88 -11.16
C ASP A 51 19.41 3.69 -11.02
N ASP A 52 18.27 3.09 -11.38
CA ASP A 52 16.95 3.70 -11.25
C ASP A 52 16.56 3.89 -9.77
N ALA A 53 15.83 4.96 -9.47
CA ALA A 53 15.27 5.24 -8.15
C ALA A 53 13.78 5.55 -8.24
N VAL A 54 12.99 4.98 -7.32
CA VAL A 54 11.55 5.27 -7.21
C VAL A 54 11.33 6.34 -6.14
N THR A 55 10.64 7.43 -6.47
CA THR A 55 10.43 8.53 -5.52
C THR A 55 8.99 8.65 -5.03
N VAL A 56 8.82 8.87 -3.72
CA VAL A 56 7.54 9.10 -3.05
C VAL A 56 7.57 10.42 -2.27
N PRO A 57 6.42 11.03 -1.91
CA PRO A 57 6.36 12.10 -0.91
C PRO A 57 7.05 11.68 0.39
N GLY A 58 7.79 12.59 1.02
CA GLY A 58 8.59 12.27 2.21
C GLY A 58 7.81 12.20 3.52
N ALA A 59 6.60 12.75 3.57
CA ALA A 59 5.79 12.75 4.80
C ALA A 59 5.49 11.32 5.27
N ARG A 60 6.03 10.95 6.44
CA ARG A 60 5.92 9.61 7.06
C ARG A 60 6.38 8.45 6.16
N ALA A 61 7.23 8.74 5.17
CA ALA A 61 7.72 7.79 4.20
C ALA A 61 8.61 6.72 4.85
N ARG A 62 8.35 5.44 4.57
CA ARG A 62 9.13 4.31 5.08
C ARG A 62 8.97 3.07 4.21
N ILE A 63 10.00 2.23 4.17
CA ILE A 63 9.87 0.87 3.64
C ILE A 63 9.04 0.07 4.65
N ALA A 64 7.79 -0.21 4.29
CA ALA A 64 6.87 -0.94 5.17
C ALA A 64 7.01 -2.45 5.01
N MET A 65 7.41 -2.92 3.83
CA MET A 65 7.54 -4.34 3.52
C MET A 65 8.42 -4.60 2.29
N LEU A 66 8.96 -5.80 2.21
CA LEU A 66 9.51 -6.42 1.01
C LEU A 66 8.78 -7.75 0.83
N LEU A 67 8.10 -7.93 -0.30
CA LEU A 67 7.26 -9.10 -0.57
C LEU A 67 7.81 -9.90 -1.74
N PRO A 68 8.11 -11.20 -1.57
CA PRO A 68 8.60 -12.02 -2.67
C PRO A 68 7.47 -12.30 -3.68
N VAL A 69 7.68 -11.84 -4.91
CA VAL A 69 6.78 -12.01 -6.05
C VAL A 69 7.56 -12.29 -7.33
N ALA A 70 7.22 -13.31 -8.12
CA ALA A 70 7.75 -13.64 -9.44
C ALA A 70 9.29 -13.75 -9.47
N GLY A 71 9.85 -14.42 -8.45
CA GLY A 71 11.30 -14.65 -8.32
C GLY A 71 12.10 -13.41 -7.94
N ARG A 72 11.43 -12.32 -7.58
CA ARG A 72 11.98 -11.03 -7.14
C ARG A 72 11.21 -10.52 -5.93
N ASP A 73 11.60 -9.39 -5.38
CA ASP A 73 10.89 -8.70 -4.31
C ASP A 73 10.17 -7.47 -4.86
N ILE A 74 8.97 -7.22 -4.35
CA ILE A 74 8.26 -5.94 -4.48
C ILE A 74 8.41 -5.20 -3.16
N ALA A 75 8.95 -3.99 -3.21
CA ALA A 75 9.04 -3.08 -2.07
C ALA A 75 7.72 -2.32 -1.90
N GLY A 76 7.14 -2.39 -0.70
CA GLY A 76 6.04 -1.52 -0.30
C GLY A 76 6.57 -0.31 0.45
N ILE A 77 6.39 0.88 -0.13
CA ILE A 77 6.76 2.17 0.47
C ILE A 77 5.50 2.87 0.96
N ALA A 78 5.35 2.96 2.28
CA ALA A 78 4.24 3.68 2.90
C ALA A 78 4.57 5.17 3.04
N PHE A 79 3.61 6.06 2.77
CA PHE A 79 3.74 7.50 2.97
C PHE A 79 2.37 8.15 3.19
N ALA A 80 2.34 9.34 3.77
CA ALA A 80 1.12 10.11 3.96
C ALA A 80 0.77 10.90 2.69
N ALA A 81 -0.46 10.76 2.20
CA ALA A 81 -0.93 11.49 1.01
C ALA A 81 -1.33 12.93 1.30
N ASP A 82 -1.76 13.20 2.54
CA ASP A 82 -2.29 14.48 3.00
C ASP A 82 -1.40 15.11 4.09
N GLY A 83 -0.09 14.82 4.04
CA GLY A 83 0.93 15.41 4.91
C GLY A 83 1.11 14.71 6.25
N ILE A 84 1.96 15.28 7.12
CA ILE A 84 2.42 14.59 8.35
C ILE A 84 1.27 14.28 9.32
N ALA A 85 0.33 15.22 9.50
CA ALA A 85 -0.87 15.05 10.31
C ALA A 85 -2.04 14.39 9.54
N GLY A 86 -1.76 13.96 8.31
CA GLY A 86 -2.72 13.42 7.38
C GLY A 86 -3.44 12.16 7.87
N ARG A 87 -4.63 11.94 7.33
CA ARG A 87 -5.54 10.84 7.61
C ARG A 87 -5.43 9.70 6.60
N LEU A 88 -4.75 9.91 5.48
CA LEU A 88 -4.61 8.93 4.40
C LEU A 88 -3.16 8.50 4.24
N ASP A 89 -2.91 7.23 4.51
CA ASP A 89 -1.67 6.56 4.19
C ASP A 89 -1.82 5.75 2.91
N LEU A 90 -0.94 6.01 1.94
CA LEU A 90 -0.82 5.25 0.71
C LEU A 90 0.41 4.34 0.76
N MET A 91 0.38 3.31 -0.09
CA MET A 91 1.45 2.38 -0.35
C MET A 91 1.80 2.42 -1.83
N ALA A 92 3.02 2.83 -2.18
CA ALA A 92 3.58 2.56 -3.49
C ALA A 92 4.20 1.16 -3.51
N LEU A 93 3.81 0.34 -4.47
CA LEU A 93 4.40 -0.97 -4.72
C LEU A 93 5.44 -0.82 -5.83
N ALA A 94 6.71 -0.94 -5.48
CA ALA A 94 7.85 -0.71 -6.36
C ALA A 94 8.62 -2.00 -6.63
N GLY A 95 9.14 -2.19 -7.84
CA GLY A 95 9.82 -3.42 -8.22
C GLY A 95 10.27 -3.42 -9.67
N TRP A 96 11.00 -4.46 -10.06
CA TRP A 96 11.57 -4.59 -11.41
C TRP A 96 10.54 -5.09 -12.40
N ASP A 97 10.19 -4.24 -13.37
CA ASP A 97 9.22 -4.55 -14.44
C ASP A 97 9.78 -5.50 -15.52
N GLY A 98 11.04 -5.93 -15.41
CA GLY A 98 11.74 -6.72 -16.43
C GLY A 98 12.78 -5.91 -17.20
N ALA A 99 12.75 -4.58 -17.13
CA ALA A 99 13.72 -3.69 -17.74
C ALA A 99 14.26 -2.63 -16.77
N ARG A 100 13.43 -2.10 -15.86
CA ARG A 100 13.78 -1.04 -14.92
C ARG A 100 13.05 -1.20 -13.58
N LEU A 101 13.55 -0.55 -12.54
CA LEU A 101 12.80 -0.37 -11.30
C LEU A 101 11.69 0.65 -11.55
N ARG A 102 10.44 0.35 -11.16
CA ARG A 102 9.28 1.21 -11.41
C ARG A 102 8.28 1.15 -10.25
N ILE A 103 7.30 2.06 -10.28
CA ILE A 103 6.05 1.92 -9.52
C ILE A 103 5.13 0.98 -10.31
N LEU A 104 4.76 -0.11 -9.67
CA LEU A 104 3.95 -1.19 -10.24
C LEU A 104 2.51 -1.13 -9.74
N GLY A 105 2.24 -0.41 -8.66
CA GLY A 105 0.90 -0.25 -8.13
C GLY A 105 0.87 0.79 -7.03
N MET A 106 -0.33 1.30 -6.76
CA MET A 106 -0.60 2.13 -5.60
C MET A 106 -1.86 1.67 -4.89
N GLU A 107 -1.81 1.70 -3.56
CA GLU A 107 -2.88 1.19 -2.72
C GLU A 107 -3.09 2.05 -1.48
N VAL A 108 -4.32 2.05 -0.96
CA VAL A 108 -4.59 2.60 0.38
C VAL A 108 -4.04 1.66 1.42
N LEU A 109 -3.09 2.11 2.24
CA LEU A 109 -2.60 1.38 3.40
C LEU A 109 -3.56 1.55 4.57
N GLY A 110 -3.96 2.78 4.82
CA GLY A 110 -4.84 3.14 5.92
C GLY A 110 -5.52 4.47 5.68
N TRP A 111 -6.73 4.61 6.19
CA TRP A 111 -7.48 5.86 6.17
C TRP A 111 -8.34 5.99 7.42
N ALA A 112 -8.46 7.20 7.95
CA ALA A 112 -9.34 7.54 9.08
C ALA A 112 -10.18 8.79 8.76
N GLY A 113 -11.50 8.64 8.64
CA GLY A 113 -12.41 9.76 8.41
C GLY A 113 -12.70 10.60 9.66
N ALA A 114 -13.16 11.83 9.46
CA ALA A 114 -13.58 12.75 10.52
C ALA A 114 -14.78 12.21 11.30
N ASP A 115 -15.67 11.50 10.61
CA ASP A 115 -16.85 10.83 11.15
C ASP A 115 -16.53 9.51 11.88
N GLY A 116 -15.23 9.24 12.09
CA GLY A 116 -14.75 8.02 12.73
C GLY A 116 -14.77 6.81 11.80
N SER A 117 -15.09 6.96 10.52
CA SER A 117 -14.88 5.90 9.54
C SER A 117 -13.40 5.53 9.41
N SER A 118 -13.13 4.32 8.92
CA SER A 118 -11.76 3.85 8.76
C SER A 118 -11.65 2.80 7.68
N LEU A 119 -10.48 2.72 7.05
CA LEU A 119 -10.06 1.63 6.18
C LEU A 119 -8.65 1.21 6.58
N SER A 120 -8.39 -0.08 6.58
CA SER A 120 -7.03 -0.62 6.75
C SER A 120 -6.79 -1.76 5.79
N SER A 121 -5.56 -1.81 5.25
CA SER A 121 -5.10 -2.85 4.34
C SER A 121 -3.90 -3.61 4.93
N ARG A 122 -3.85 -4.91 4.69
CA ARG A 122 -2.71 -5.78 4.99
C ARG A 122 -2.29 -6.53 3.74
N PHE A 123 -0.99 -6.68 3.56
CA PHE A 123 -0.41 -7.23 2.33
C PHE A 123 0.38 -8.50 2.64
N ALA A 124 0.33 -9.47 1.75
CA ALA A 124 1.12 -10.70 1.83
C ALA A 124 1.33 -11.31 0.44
N GLY A 125 2.45 -12.01 0.22
CA GLY A 125 2.58 -12.89 -0.95
C GLY A 125 1.69 -14.13 -0.79
N VAL A 126 1.12 -14.62 -1.90
CA VAL A 126 0.20 -15.79 -1.92
C VAL A 126 0.94 -17.13 -1.92
N GLY A 127 2.27 -17.13 -2.00
CA GLY A 127 3.11 -18.33 -2.00
C GLY A 127 3.27 -19.00 -3.38
N ASP A 128 2.35 -18.72 -4.31
CA ASP A 128 2.48 -19.04 -5.74
C ASP A 128 3.46 -18.14 -6.50
N ARG A 129 4.08 -17.23 -5.77
CA ARG A 129 5.02 -16.21 -6.20
C ARG A 129 4.42 -15.18 -7.14
N THR A 130 3.38 -15.36 -7.92
CA THR A 130 2.95 -14.31 -8.88
C THR A 130 1.88 -13.37 -8.34
N ARG A 131 1.30 -13.65 -7.16
CA ARG A 131 0.22 -12.84 -6.61
C ARG A 131 0.52 -12.23 -5.25
N LEU A 132 -0.01 -11.02 -5.08
CA LEU A 132 -0.11 -10.32 -3.81
C LEU A 132 -1.56 -10.39 -3.32
N ARG A 133 -1.72 -10.73 -2.04
CA ARG A 133 -2.98 -10.68 -1.31
C ARG A 133 -3.08 -9.35 -0.58
N VAL A 134 -4.21 -8.67 -0.75
CA VAL A 134 -4.56 -7.44 -0.03
C VAL A 134 -5.81 -7.68 0.78
N GLN A 135 -5.66 -7.89 2.09
CA GLN A 135 -6.78 -8.05 3.01
C GLN A 135 -7.22 -6.68 3.53
N ARG A 136 -8.52 -6.43 3.54
CA ARG A 136 -9.07 -5.11 3.85
C ARG A 136 -10.17 -5.19 4.88
N VAL A 137 -10.21 -4.17 5.72
CA VAL A 137 -11.29 -3.93 6.67
C VAL A 137 -11.67 -2.46 6.59
N ALA A 138 -12.91 -2.19 6.18
CA ALA A 138 -13.54 -0.88 6.23
C ALA A 138 -14.60 -0.86 7.34
N ALA A 139 -14.71 0.27 8.02
CA ALA A 139 -15.72 0.52 9.03
C ALA A 139 -16.33 1.91 8.80
N MET A 140 -17.64 1.98 8.60
CA MET A 140 -18.35 3.23 8.29
C MET A 140 -19.50 3.46 9.26
N PRO A 141 -19.84 4.72 9.60
CA PRO A 141 -21.13 5.01 10.20
C PRO A 141 -22.27 4.45 9.34
N ARG A 142 -23.33 3.92 9.98
CA ARG A 142 -24.55 3.56 9.26
C ARG A 142 -25.12 4.80 8.54
N PRO A 143 -25.59 4.66 7.30
CA PRO A 143 -26.29 5.75 6.61
C PRO A 143 -27.43 6.30 7.48
N GLY A 144 -27.47 7.63 7.66
CA GLY A 144 -28.47 8.31 8.49
C GLY A 144 -28.24 8.28 10.00
N ALA A 145 -27.17 7.65 10.49
CA ALA A 145 -26.85 7.66 11.92
C ALA A 145 -26.07 8.94 12.32
N PRO A 146 -26.13 9.38 13.60
CA PRO A 146 -25.37 10.53 14.08
C PRO A 146 -23.86 10.34 13.88
N LYS A 147 -23.12 11.38 13.46
CA LYS A 147 -21.68 11.25 13.15
C LYS A 147 -20.82 10.78 14.34
N VAL A 148 -21.25 11.03 15.58
CA VAL A 148 -20.50 10.67 16.79
C VAL A 148 -21.18 9.50 17.49
N GLY A 149 -20.44 8.41 17.71
CA GLY A 149 -20.92 7.25 18.47
C GLY A 149 -21.89 6.32 17.71
N ALA A 150 -22.18 6.58 16.43
CA ALA A 150 -23.05 5.70 15.65
C ALA A 150 -22.51 4.27 15.51
N PRO A 151 -23.42 3.27 15.50
CA PRO A 151 -23.06 1.91 15.14
C PRO A 151 -22.44 1.88 13.73
N LYS A 152 -21.31 1.18 13.61
CA LYS A 152 -20.58 1.05 12.35
C LYS A 152 -21.02 -0.17 11.55
N VAL A 153 -21.06 -0.04 10.23
CA VAL A 153 -21.10 -1.15 9.28
C VAL A 153 -19.67 -1.53 8.95
N TRP A 154 -19.37 -2.82 9.04
CA TRP A 154 -18.06 -3.36 8.72
C TRP A 154 -18.12 -4.09 7.38
N GLU A 155 -17.16 -3.80 6.51
CA GLU A 155 -16.95 -4.53 5.27
C GLU A 155 -15.54 -5.11 5.31
N THR A 156 -15.42 -6.42 5.08
CA THR A 156 -14.13 -7.12 5.06
C THR A 156 -14.05 -7.94 3.78
N TRP A 157 -12.98 -7.76 3.03
CA TRP A 157 -12.76 -8.48 1.79
C TRP A 157 -11.27 -8.68 1.54
N THR A 158 -10.96 -9.47 0.52
CA THR A 158 -9.59 -9.73 0.09
C THR A 158 -9.52 -9.57 -1.41
N ASP A 159 -8.62 -8.71 -1.86
CA ASP A 159 -8.25 -8.59 -3.27
C ASP A 159 -6.98 -9.41 -3.54
N LEU A 160 -6.82 -9.81 -4.79
CA LEU A 160 -5.62 -10.45 -5.30
C LEU A 160 -5.09 -9.62 -6.46
N LEU A 161 -3.83 -9.19 -6.36
CA LEU A 161 -3.13 -8.50 -7.44
C LEU A 161 -2.16 -9.48 -8.09
N ALA A 162 -2.21 -9.58 -9.41
CA ALA A 162 -1.31 -10.39 -10.20
C ALA A 162 -0.15 -9.53 -10.73
N TRP A 163 1.07 -10.06 -10.57
CA TRP A 163 2.25 -9.60 -11.27
C TRP A 163 2.08 -9.71 -12.78
N ARG A 164 2.56 -8.69 -13.51
CA ARG A 164 2.66 -8.68 -14.96
C ARG A 164 4.02 -8.11 -15.35
N ASP A 165 4.79 -8.87 -16.12
CA ASP A 165 6.04 -8.33 -16.64
C ASP A 165 5.75 -7.11 -17.53
N ARG A 166 6.54 -6.04 -17.34
CA ARG A 166 6.50 -4.76 -18.05
C ARG A 166 5.17 -4.00 -17.95
N ALA A 167 4.39 -4.26 -16.91
CA ALA A 167 3.11 -3.59 -16.68
C ALA A 167 2.83 -3.38 -15.20
N PRO A 168 1.90 -2.48 -14.83
CA PRO A 168 1.37 -2.42 -13.49
C PRO A 168 0.76 -3.76 -13.03
N LEU A 169 0.67 -3.92 -11.71
CA LEU A 169 -0.10 -4.98 -11.07
C LEU A 169 -1.55 -4.89 -11.53
N ALA A 170 -2.10 -6.02 -11.95
CA ALA A 170 -3.49 -6.12 -12.37
C ALA A 170 -4.33 -6.83 -11.31
N ASP A 171 -5.62 -6.56 -11.29
CA ASP A 171 -6.54 -7.40 -10.54
C ASP A 171 -6.49 -8.83 -11.10
N SER A 172 -6.11 -9.79 -10.25
CA SER A 172 -6.34 -11.21 -10.49
C SER A 172 -7.84 -11.47 -10.33
N PRO A 173 -8.48 -12.43 -11.03
CA PRO A 173 -9.94 -12.58 -11.00
C PRO A 173 -10.49 -12.64 -9.56
N VAL A 174 -11.01 -11.50 -9.11
CA VAL A 174 -11.76 -11.32 -7.87
C VAL A 174 -13.22 -11.16 -8.26
N ARG A 175 -14.13 -11.75 -7.49
CA ARG A 175 -15.55 -11.48 -7.65
C ARG A 175 -15.77 -9.96 -7.56
N PRO A 176 -16.45 -9.32 -8.52
CA PRO A 176 -16.70 -7.88 -8.45
C PRO A 176 -17.47 -7.57 -7.16
N GLY A 177 -17.08 -6.47 -6.51
CA GLY A 177 -17.81 -5.96 -5.36
C GLY A 177 -19.22 -5.54 -5.75
N ALA A 178 -20.16 -5.64 -4.81
CA ALA A 178 -21.51 -5.14 -5.04
C ALA A 178 -21.49 -3.63 -5.33
N PRO A 179 -22.34 -3.11 -6.23
CA PRO A 179 -22.47 -1.66 -6.43
C PRO A 179 -22.69 -0.92 -5.11
N GLY A 180 -21.98 0.19 -4.91
CA GLY A 180 -22.04 0.99 -3.67
C GLY A 180 -21.20 0.45 -2.51
N SER A 181 -20.60 -0.75 -2.61
CA SER A 181 -19.67 -1.28 -1.61
C SER A 181 -18.33 -0.55 -1.60
N TRP A 182 -17.60 -0.68 -0.49
CA TRP A 182 -16.23 -0.20 -0.40
C TRP A 182 -15.28 -0.95 -1.31
N GLN A 183 -15.50 -2.26 -1.49
CA GLN A 183 -14.77 -3.05 -2.46
C GLN A 183 -14.89 -2.44 -3.87
N ALA A 184 -16.11 -2.12 -4.33
CA ALA A 184 -16.31 -1.52 -5.65
C ALA A 184 -15.68 -0.12 -5.76
N ARG A 185 -15.77 0.70 -4.70
CA ARG A 185 -15.15 2.04 -4.66
C ARG A 185 -13.62 1.98 -4.74
N LEU A 186 -12.98 1.12 -3.96
CA LEU A 186 -11.52 0.96 -4.03
C LEU A 186 -11.06 0.33 -5.34
N ALA A 187 -11.81 -0.61 -5.91
CA ALA A 187 -11.52 -1.14 -7.24
C ALA A 187 -11.51 -0.02 -8.30
N ALA A 188 -12.47 0.91 -8.25
CA ALA A 188 -12.50 2.06 -9.15
C ALA A 188 -11.35 3.07 -8.92
N MET A 189 -10.88 3.24 -7.66
CA MET A 189 -9.69 4.06 -7.37
C MET A 189 -8.41 3.39 -7.90
N ARG A 190 -8.28 2.08 -7.67
CA ARG A 190 -7.16 1.28 -8.19
C ARG A 190 -7.10 1.29 -9.71
N ALA A 191 -8.23 1.11 -10.39
CA ALA A 191 -8.30 1.18 -11.85
C ALA A 191 -7.81 2.54 -12.39
N ARG A 192 -8.20 3.64 -11.74
CA ARG A 192 -7.70 4.99 -12.07
C ARG A 192 -6.19 5.12 -11.84
N ALA A 193 -5.69 4.62 -10.72
CA ALA A 193 -4.26 4.63 -10.43
C ALA A 193 -3.47 3.77 -11.45
N ALA A 194 -3.97 2.60 -11.83
CA ALA A 194 -3.36 1.72 -12.82
C ALA A 194 -3.26 2.39 -14.19
N ALA A 195 -4.29 3.14 -14.61
CA ALA A 195 -4.26 3.91 -15.85
C ALA A 195 -3.21 5.03 -15.82
N LEU A 196 -2.99 5.68 -14.67
CA LEU A 196 -1.95 6.70 -14.49
C LEU A 196 -0.53 6.13 -14.38
N LEU A 197 -0.41 4.83 -14.11
CA LEU A 197 0.84 4.08 -14.10
C LEU A 197 1.19 3.49 -15.48
N ASP A 198 0.37 3.76 -16.51
CA ASP A 198 0.63 3.35 -17.89
C ASP A 198 0.77 4.61 -18.77
N PRO A 199 1.99 4.96 -19.23
CA PRO A 199 3.22 4.17 -19.15
C PRO A 199 3.86 4.15 -17.74
N PRO A 200 4.69 3.13 -17.41
CA PRO A 200 5.31 2.97 -16.10
C PRO A 200 6.10 4.20 -15.64
N CYS A 201 5.88 4.62 -14.38
CA CYS A 201 6.52 5.79 -13.80
C CYS A 201 7.53 5.45 -12.68
N LEU A 202 8.44 6.40 -12.41
CA LEU A 202 9.43 6.32 -11.32
C LEU A 202 9.02 7.15 -10.10
N ALA A 203 8.01 8.01 -10.22
CA ALA A 203 7.68 8.98 -9.19
C ALA A 203 6.18 8.97 -8.94
N VAL A 204 5.80 8.98 -7.66
CA VAL A 204 4.43 9.27 -7.26
C VAL A 204 4.14 10.74 -7.56
N THR A 205 3.32 11.00 -8.58
CA THR A 205 2.92 12.35 -8.98
C THR A 205 1.76 12.87 -8.12
N ALA A 206 1.39 14.14 -8.32
CA ALA A 206 0.22 14.72 -7.66
C ALA A 206 -1.09 14.10 -8.21
N GLU A 207 -1.16 13.85 -9.51
CA GLU A 207 -2.31 13.22 -10.17
C GLU A 207 -2.53 11.80 -9.64
N LEU A 208 -1.44 11.04 -9.47
CA LEU A 208 -1.51 9.68 -8.94
C LEU A 208 -1.99 9.65 -7.48
N GLN A 209 -1.60 10.63 -6.66
CA GLN A 209 -2.16 10.79 -5.32
C GLN A 209 -3.62 11.22 -5.34
N ALA A 210 -3.98 12.14 -6.22
CA ALA A 210 -5.35 12.64 -6.37
C ALA A 210 -6.35 11.54 -6.77
N ALA A 211 -5.90 10.47 -7.44
CA ALA A 211 -6.72 9.29 -7.72
C ALA A 211 -7.34 8.64 -6.45
N PHE A 212 -6.74 8.88 -5.27
CA PHE A 212 -7.19 8.40 -3.97
C PHE A 212 -7.87 9.48 -3.10
N GLY A 213 -7.88 10.74 -3.53
CA GLY A 213 -8.43 11.87 -2.76
C GLY A 213 -9.95 11.87 -2.58
N ALA A 214 -10.66 10.97 -3.27
CA ALA A 214 -12.13 10.87 -3.21
C ALA A 214 -12.66 10.01 -2.05
N LEU A 215 -11.84 9.75 -1.03
CA LEU A 215 -12.31 9.12 0.21
C LEU A 215 -13.17 10.14 0.98
N PRO A 216 -14.37 9.76 1.45
CA PRO A 216 -15.26 10.66 2.17
C PRO A 216 -14.55 11.25 3.41
N GLY A 217 -14.90 12.48 3.77
CA GLY A 217 -14.37 13.18 4.95
C GLY A 217 -15.12 12.84 6.22
#